data_AF-A0A961IEE6-F1
#
_entry.id   AF-A0A961IEE6-F1
#
_cell.length_a   1.000
_cell.length_b   1.000
_cell.length_c   1.000
_cell.angle_alpha   90.00
_cell.angle_beta   90.00
_cell.angle_gamma   90.00
#
_symmetry.space_group_name_H-M   'P 1'
#
loop_
_entity.id
_entity.type
_entity.pdbx_description
1 polymer ?
#
loop_
_entity_poly.entity_id
_entity_poly.type
_entity_poly.pdbx_seq_one_letter_code
_entity_poly.pdbx_strand_id
1 'polypeptide(L)'
;SQAQQRAIIIEVQNKRIGLAVDQVSHVVRFPPENIDPGPPSLKSATSKFVTGVGKNRDEFVVLMNLENLFADDELAGLFQR
;
A
#
# COMPACT_ATOMS: atom_id res chain seq x y z
N SER A 1 28.59 -5.18 1.51
CA SER A 1 27.95 -5.08 0.19
C SER A 1 27.00 -3.90 0.23
N GLN A 2 26.99 -3.02 -0.79
CA GLN A 2 26.01 -1.92 -0.82
C GLN A 2 24.62 -2.53 -1.07
N ALA A 3 23.71 -2.42 -0.10
CA ALA A 3 22.33 -2.84 -0.29
C ALA A 3 21.71 -1.93 -1.35
N GLN A 4 21.34 -2.49 -2.50
CA GLN A 4 20.73 -1.70 -3.58
C GLN A 4 19.29 -1.36 -3.16
N GLN A 5 19.09 -0.13 -2.68
CA GLN A 5 17.76 0.38 -2.33
C GLN A 5 16.92 0.50 -3.60
N ARG A 6 15.82 -0.24 -3.65
CA ARG A 6 14.82 -0.17 -4.73
C ARG A 6 13.69 0.73 -4.25
N ALA A 7 13.08 1.47 -5.18
CA ALA A 7 11.94 2.29 -4.87
C ALA A 7 10.82 2.11 -5.90
N ILE A 8 9.58 2.08 -5.43
CA ILE A 8 8.38 2.23 -6.28
C ILE A 8 8.06 3.71 -6.32
N ILE A 9 8.02 4.28 -7.53
CA ILE A 9 7.63 5.69 -7.72
C ILE A 9 6.13 5.74 -7.96
N ILE A 10 5.41 6.48 -7.14
CA ILE A 10 3.98 6.75 -7.30
C ILE A 10 3.74 8.25 -7.47
N GLU A 11 2.61 8.59 -8.04
CA GLU A 11 2.14 9.96 -8.16
C GLU A 11 0.79 10.09 -7.44
N VAL A 12 0.73 10.99 -6.47
CA VAL A 12 -0.49 11.29 -5.70
C VAL A 12 -0.59 12.81 -5.61
N GLN A 13 -1.75 13.38 -5.97
CA GLN A 13 -1.97 14.83 -5.94
C GLN A 13 -0.85 15.65 -6.63
N ASN A 14 -0.36 15.21 -7.80
CA ASN A 14 0.75 15.81 -8.55
C ASN A 14 2.11 15.83 -7.79
N LYS A 15 2.24 15.08 -6.69
CA LYS A 15 3.50 14.88 -5.96
C LYS A 15 4.04 13.49 -6.33
N ARG A 16 5.34 13.41 -6.65
CA ARG A 16 6.03 12.12 -6.81
C ARG A 16 6.60 11.66 -5.49
N ILE A 17 6.28 10.43 -5.12
CA ILE A 17 6.72 9.82 -3.86
C ILE A 17 7.46 8.52 -4.20
N GLY A 18 8.63 8.32 -3.59
CA GLY A 18 9.39 7.08 -3.69
C GLY A 18 9.17 6.20 -2.47
N LEU A 19 8.65 4.99 -2.67
CA LEU A 19 8.47 3.99 -1.62
C LEU A 19 9.66 3.05 -1.62
N ALA A 20 10.51 3.10 -0.60
CA ALA A 20 11.60 2.14 -0.44
C ALA A 20 11.04 0.73 -0.24
N VAL A 21 11.53 -0.23 -1.03
CA VAL A 21 11.11 -1.63 -0.98
C VAL A 21 12.32 -2.56 -1.05
N ASP A 22 12.19 -3.73 -0.43
CA ASP A 22 13.22 -4.77 -0.52
C ASP A 22 13.24 -5.42 -1.92
N GLN A 23 12.05 -5.74 -2.43
CA GLN A 23 11.90 -6.44 -3.71
C GLN A 23 10.56 -6.12 -4.38
N VAL A 24 10.58 -6.10 -5.71
CA VAL A 24 9.38 -6.15 -6.55
C VAL A 24 9.28 -7.57 -7.11
N SER A 25 8.16 -8.25 -6.85
CA SER A 25 7.96 -9.63 -7.27
C SER A 25 7.48 -9.72 -8.71
N HIS A 26 6.18 -9.53 -8.94
CA HIS A 26 5.55 -9.57 -10.26
C HIS A 26 4.19 -8.86 -10.20
N VAL A 27 3.59 -8.60 -11.36
CA VAL A 27 2.24 -8.01 -11.44
C VAL A 27 1.19 -9.10 -11.30
N VAL A 28 0.26 -8.92 -10.36
CA VAL A 28 -0.88 -9.82 -10.13
C VAL A 28 -2.17 -9.07 -10.46
N ARG A 29 -3.12 -9.76 -11.11
CA ARG A 29 -4.48 -9.25 -11.32
C ARG A 29 -5.41 -9.88 -10.29
N PHE A 30 -6.07 -9.05 -9.49
CA PHE A 30 -7.10 -9.48 -8.55
C PHE A 30 -8.49 -9.13 -9.09
N PRO A 31 -9.35 -10.12 -9.34
CA PRO A 31 -10.78 -9.90 -9.50
C PRO A 31 -11.37 -9.33 -8.20
N PRO A 32 -12.28 -8.35 -8.23
CA PRO A 32 -12.86 -7.76 -7.02
C PRO A 32 -13.49 -8.79 -6.07
N GLU A 33 -14.09 -9.85 -6.61
CA GLU A 33 -14.70 -10.95 -5.86
C GLU A 33 -13.69 -11.79 -5.03
N ASN A 34 -12.40 -11.68 -5.34
CA ASN A 34 -11.32 -12.38 -4.63
C ASN A 34 -10.64 -11.50 -3.58
N ILE A 35 -11.18 -10.30 -3.33
CA ILE A 35 -10.70 -9.38 -2.30
C ILE A 35 -11.59 -9.53 -1.08
N ASP A 36 -11.02 -10.05 0.01
CA ASP A 36 -11.67 -10.08 1.31
C ASP A 36 -11.49 -8.70 1.98
N PRO A 37 -12.58 -7.98 2.33
CA PRO A 37 -12.47 -6.71 3.04
C PRO A 37 -11.89 -6.87 4.46
N GLY A 38 -11.71 -8.09 4.93
CA GLY A 38 -11.22 -8.42 6.27
C GLY A 38 -12.31 -8.33 7.33
N PRO A 39 -12.02 -8.80 8.56
CA PRO A 39 -12.97 -8.73 9.65
C PRO A 39 -13.31 -7.27 10.02
N PRO A 40 -14.50 -6.99 10.59
CA PRO A 40 -14.89 -5.64 11.01
C PRO A 40 -13.91 -4.97 11.99
N SER A 41 -13.11 -5.74 12.72
CA SER A 41 -12.04 -5.24 13.60
C SER A 41 -10.89 -4.57 12.85
N LEU A 42 -10.69 -4.87 11.56
CA LEU A 42 -9.78 -4.13 10.69
C LEU A 42 -10.26 -2.69 10.48
N LYS A 43 -11.53 -2.33 10.78
CA LYS A 43 -12.12 -0.97 10.71
C LYS A 43 -11.61 0.02 11.78
N SER A 44 -10.43 -0.23 12.35
CA SER A 44 -9.72 0.72 13.21
C SER A 44 -9.05 1.83 12.36
N ALA A 45 -8.30 2.75 12.97
CA ALA A 45 -7.58 3.83 12.28
C ALA A 45 -6.68 3.36 11.12
N THR A 46 -6.24 2.10 11.14
CA THR A 46 -5.45 1.45 10.07
C THR A 46 -6.30 1.05 8.86
N SER A 47 -7.63 0.96 9.00
CA SER A 47 -8.54 0.53 7.92
C SER A 47 -8.55 1.48 6.74
N LYS A 48 -8.33 2.78 6.98
CA LYS A 48 -8.32 3.76 5.90
C LYS A 48 -7.17 3.49 4.91
N PHE A 49 -6.09 2.84 5.35
CA PHE A 49 -4.93 2.54 4.50
C PHE A 49 -4.99 1.18 3.82
N VAL A 50 -5.91 0.30 4.22
CA VAL A 50 -6.01 -1.07 3.70
C VAL A 50 -7.35 -1.24 3.00
N THR A 51 -7.32 -1.48 1.70
CA THR A 51 -8.52 -1.78 0.90
C THR A 51 -9.07 -3.17 1.21
N GLY A 52 -8.19 -4.13 1.51
CA GLY A 52 -8.55 -5.51 1.82
C GLY A 52 -7.37 -6.45 1.70
N VAL A 53 -7.66 -7.75 1.72
CA VAL A 53 -6.68 -8.83 1.55
C VAL A 53 -7.11 -9.70 0.38
N GLY A 54 -6.26 -9.79 -0.63
CA GLY A 54 -6.43 -10.69 -1.77
C GLY A 54 -5.73 -12.01 -1.48
N LYS A 55 -6.36 -13.13 -1.86
CA LYS A 55 -5.71 -14.43 -1.84
C LYS A 55 -5.27 -14.82 -3.25
N ASN A 56 -3.97 -14.94 -3.48
CA ASN A 56 -3.39 -15.44 -4.73
C ASN A 56 -2.78 -16.81 -4.48
N ARG A 57 -3.49 -17.87 -4.86
CA ARG A 57 -3.12 -19.26 -4.53
C ARG A 57 -2.96 -19.44 -3.01
N ASP A 58 -1.75 -19.68 -2.52
CA ASP A 58 -1.45 -19.87 -1.09
C ASP A 58 -0.81 -18.62 -0.46
N GLU A 59 -0.73 -17.50 -1.19
CA GLU A 59 -0.18 -16.23 -0.72
C GLU A 59 -1.28 -15.23 -0.41
N PHE A 60 -1.20 -14.59 0.75
CA PHE A 60 -2.03 -13.44 1.10
C PHE A 60 -1.34 -12.15 0.71
N VAL A 61 -2.06 -11.30 -0.01
CA VAL A 61 -1.58 -9.99 -0.48
C VAL A 61 -2.45 -8.91 0.13
N VAL A 62 -1.84 -8.01 0.90
CA VAL A 62 -2.54 -6.84 1.45
C VAL A 62 -2.66 -5.78 0.35
N LEU A 63 -3.88 -5.34 0.06
CA LEU A 63 -4.14 -4.25 -0.86
C LEU A 63 -4.16 -2.93 -0.09
N MET A 64 -3.26 -2.03 -0.43
CA MET A 64 -3.10 -0.73 0.23
C MET A 64 -3.85 0.36 -0.54
N ASN A 65 -4.52 1.26 0.17
CA ASN A 65 -5.10 2.48 -0.37
C ASN A 65 -4.06 3.60 -0.32
N LEU A 66 -3.38 3.84 -1.45
CA LEU A 66 -2.32 4.84 -1.55
C LEU A 66 -2.84 6.29 -1.46
N GLU A 67 -4.07 6.55 -1.90
CA GLU A 67 -4.67 7.88 -1.81
C GLU A 67 -4.87 8.29 -0.34
N ASN A 68 -5.39 7.37 0.48
CA ASN A 68 -5.56 7.62 1.91
C ASN A 68 -4.22 7.63 2.66
N LEU A 69 -3.25 6.81 2.22
CA LEU A 69 -1.92 6.75 2.81
C LEU A 69 -1.14 8.06 2.62
N PHE A 70 -1.36 8.73 1.50
CA PHE A 70 -0.70 9.99 1.14
C PHE A 70 -1.68 11.16 1.06
N ALA A 71 -2.77 11.11 1.83
CA ALA A 71 -3.65 12.26 2.00
C ALA A 71 -2.90 13.40 2.69
N ASP A 72 -3.31 14.65 2.45
CA ASP A 72 -2.57 15.85 2.88
C ASP A 72 -2.25 15.88 4.38
N ASP A 73 -3.17 15.42 5.24
CA ASP A 73 -2.96 15.36 6.70
C ASP A 73 -1.84 14.37 7.09
N GLU A 74 -1.74 13.24 6.38
CA GLU A 74 -0.70 12.22 6.63
C GLU A 74 0.65 12.64 6.02
N LEU A 75 0.65 13.21 4.82
CA LEU A 75 1.85 13.78 4.20
C LEU A 75 2.42 14.93 5.04
N ALA A 76 1.57 15.78 5.62
CA ALA A 76 2.01 16.85 6.51
C ALA A 76 2.79 16.31 7.72
N GLY A 77 2.41 15.15 8.26
CA GLY A 77 3.14 14.47 9.33
C GLY A 77 4.49 13.89 8.89
N LEU A 78 4.62 13.45 7.64
CA LEU A 78 5.86 12.88 7.09
C LEU A 78 6.93 13.94 6.75
N PHE A 79 6.51 15.16 6.40
CA PHE A 79 7.42 16.27 6.05
C PHE A 79 7.78 17.20 7.21
N GLN A 80 7.38 16.89 8.46
CA GLN A 80 7.71 17.66 9.66
C GLN A 80 8.96 17.16 10.43
N ARG A 81 9.79 16.31 9.83
CA ARG A 81 11.06 15.83 10.42
C ARG A 81 12.24 16.08 9.52
#